data_AF-A0A699WVE3-F1
#
_entry.id   AF-A0A699WVE3-F1
#
_cell.length_a   1.000
_cell.length_b   1.000
_cell.length_c   1.000
_cell.angle_alpha   90.00
_cell.angle_beta   90.00
_cell.angle_gamma   90.00
#
_symmetry.space_group_name_H-M   'P 1'
#
loop_
_entity.id
_entity.type
_entity.pdbx_description
1 polymer ?
#
loop_
_entity_poly.entity_id
_entity_poly.type
_entity_poly.pdbx_seq_one_letter_code
_entity_poly.pdbx_strand_id
1 'polypeptide(L)'
;MIDQGVTAALAARDALRSVRRTDRAARECTYTDFFKCQPLPFKGTEGVASFSQLCERMESVFHISNCVAENQVKFATCTLH
;
A
#
# COMPACT_ATOMS: atom_id res chain seq x y z
N MET A 1 36.75 -4.11 -5.36
CA MET A 1 36.52 -2.66 -5.31
C MET A 1 35.33 -2.27 -6.21
N ILE A 2 34.20 -2.99 -6.12
CA ILE A 2 33.04 -2.84 -7.03
C ILE A 2 31.74 -2.52 -6.26
N ASP A 3 31.71 -2.75 -4.94
CA ASP A 3 30.51 -2.53 -4.12
C ASP A 3 30.07 -1.07 -4.00
N GLN A 4 30.98 -0.09 -3.95
CA GLN A 4 30.60 1.31 -3.72
C GLN A 4 29.68 1.87 -4.83
N GLY A 5 29.94 1.52 -6.10
CA GLY A 5 29.13 1.97 -7.22
C GLY A 5 27.74 1.30 -7.24
N VAL A 6 27.67 0.01 -6.90
CA VAL A 6 26.42 -0.75 -6.84
C VAL A 6 25.56 -0.28 -5.66
N THR A 7 26.15 -0.06 -4.49
CA THR A 7 25.47 0.48 -3.31
C THR A 7 24.92 1.88 -3.57
N ALA A 8 25.71 2.77 -4.18
CA ALA A 8 25.25 4.11 -4.54
C ALA A 8 24.10 4.09 -5.55
N ALA A 9 24.16 3.21 -6.55
CA ALA A 9 23.09 3.04 -7.52
C ALA A 9 21.80 2.48 -6.89
N LEU A 10 21.92 1.53 -5.96
CA LEU A 10 20.78 0.97 -5.23
C LEU A 10 20.12 2.05 -4.36
N ALA A 11 20.93 2.80 -3.60
CA ALA A 11 20.47 3.91 -2.76
C ALA A 11 19.81 5.03 -3.58
N ALA A 12 20.38 5.40 -4.73
CA ALA A 12 19.78 6.38 -5.64
C ALA A 12 18.44 5.90 -6.22
N ARG A 13 18.33 4.60 -6.54
CA ARG A 13 17.08 3.99 -7.03
C ARG A 13 16.00 3.99 -5.95
N ASP A 14 16.36 3.69 -4.71
CA ASP A 14 15.43 3.71 -3.59
C ASP A 14 15.01 5.13 -3.22
N ALA A 15 15.94 6.10 -3.29
CA ALA A 15 15.64 7.52 -3.14
C ALA A 15 14.68 8.01 -4.23
N LEU A 16 14.95 7.72 -5.51
CA LEU A 16 14.04 8.03 -6.62
C LEU A 16 12.66 7.38 -6.45
N ARG A 17 12.62 6.12 -5.99
CA ARG A 17 11.37 5.42 -5.69
C ARG A 17 10.61 6.07 -4.53
N SER A 18 11.33 6.55 -3.50
CA SER A 18 10.75 7.27 -2.38
C SER A 18 10.20 8.64 -2.80
N VAL A 19 10.94 9.43 -3.58
CA VAL A 19 10.51 10.73 -4.10
C VAL A 19 9.28 10.59 -4.99
N ARG A 20 9.27 9.62 -5.90
CA ARG A 20 8.09 9.33 -6.73
C ARG A 20 6.87 8.87 -5.92
N ARG A 21 7.08 8.18 -4.80
CA ARG A 21 6.01 7.82 -3.87
C ARG A 21 5.49 9.06 -3.16
N THR A 22 6.36 9.95 -2.68
CA THR A 22 5.93 11.18 -2.00
C THR A 22 5.18 12.12 -2.95
N ASP A 23 5.64 12.29 -4.18
CA ASP A 23 4.95 13.08 -5.22
C ASP A 23 3.58 12.48 -5.57
N ARG A 24 3.51 11.15 -5.70
CA ARG A 24 2.23 10.44 -5.88
C ARG A 24 1.38 10.43 -4.61
N ALA A 25 1.92 10.76 -3.42
CA ALA A 25 1.19 10.77 -2.15
C ALA A 25 0.52 12.13 -1.93
N ALA A 26 1.10 13.17 -2.53
CA ALA A 26 0.46 14.47 -2.69
C ALA A 26 -0.76 14.39 -3.63
N ARG A 27 -0.82 13.40 -4.54
CA ARG A 27 -2.09 13.00 -5.16
C ARG A 27 -2.81 12.06 -4.20
N GLU A 28 -3.94 12.51 -3.68
CA GLU A 28 -4.86 11.65 -2.94
C GLU A 28 -5.11 10.37 -3.74
N CYS A 29 -4.84 9.20 -3.13
CA CYS A 29 -5.20 7.93 -3.75
C CYS A 29 -6.72 7.94 -3.99
N THR A 30 -7.13 7.55 -5.19
CA THR A 30 -8.57 7.46 -5.51
C THR A 30 -9.11 6.09 -5.11
N TYR A 31 -10.43 5.98 -4.98
CA TYR A 31 -11.11 4.68 -4.78
C TYR A 31 -10.74 3.67 -5.88
N THR A 32 -10.55 4.15 -7.11
CA THR A 32 -10.11 3.32 -8.25
C THR A 32 -8.68 2.81 -8.08
N ASP A 33 -7.76 3.62 -7.53
CA ASP A 33 -6.38 3.19 -7.27
C ASP A 33 -6.33 2.10 -6.19
N PHE A 34 -7.19 2.20 -5.18
CA PHE A 34 -7.37 1.16 -4.17
C PHE A 34 -7.88 -0.14 -4.78
N PHE A 35 -8.96 -0.10 -5.57
CA PHE A 35 -9.54 -1.29 -6.19
C PHE A 35 -8.64 -1.95 -7.25
N LYS A 36 -7.79 -1.19 -7.94
CA LYS A 36 -6.77 -1.73 -8.86
C LYS A 36 -5.76 -2.65 -8.16
N CYS A 37 -5.57 -2.49 -6.85
CA CYS A 37 -4.69 -3.35 -6.05
C CYS A 37 -5.38 -4.65 -5.60
N GLN A 38 -6.64 -4.87 -6.01
CA GLN A 38 -7.45 -6.05 -5.72
C GLN A 38 -7.45 -6.38 -4.20
N PRO A 39 -8.07 -5.50 -3.39
CA PRO A 39 -8.20 -5.73 -1.97
C PRO A 39 -8.97 -7.04 -1.72
N LEU A 40 -8.62 -7.74 -0.64
CA LEU A 40 -9.29 -8.98 -0.26
C LEU A 40 -10.66 -8.63 0.33
N PRO A 41 -11.78 -9.13 -0.19
CA PRO A 41 -13.06 -9.00 0.50
C PRO A 41 -13.07 -9.92 1.73
N PHE A 42 -13.63 -9.43 2.84
CA PHE A 42 -13.82 -10.18 4.06
C PHE A 42 -15.32 -10.37 4.32
N LYS A 43 -15.72 -11.58 4.67
CA LYS A 43 -17.09 -11.89 5.04
C LYS A 43 -17.20 -11.89 6.56
N GLY A 44 -18.21 -11.24 7.13
CA GLY A 44 -18.40 -11.19 8.59
C GLY A 44 -18.51 -12.55 9.31
N THR A 45 -18.62 -13.67 8.59
CA THR A 45 -18.59 -15.03 9.14
C THR A 45 -17.19 -15.65 9.21
N GLU A 46 -16.19 -14.99 8.62
CA GLU A 46 -14.80 -15.43 8.65
C GLU A 46 -14.19 -15.15 10.03
N GLY A 47 -13.39 -16.10 10.54
CA GLY A 47 -12.84 -16.03 11.88
C GLY A 47 -11.73 -14.98 12.05
N VAL A 48 -11.25 -14.83 13.29
CA VAL A 48 -10.19 -13.87 13.66
C VAL A 48 -8.90 -14.04 12.85
N ALA A 49 -8.57 -15.28 12.45
CA ALA A 49 -7.41 -15.55 11.60
C ALA A 49 -7.54 -14.90 10.21
N SER A 50 -8.71 -15.02 9.58
CA SER A 50 -9.00 -14.39 8.29
C SER A 50 -9.02 -12.86 8.39
N PHE A 51 -9.53 -12.34 9.51
CA PHE A 51 -9.52 -10.90 9.78
C PHE A 51 -8.09 -10.38 9.94
N SER A 52 -7.22 -11.12 10.64
CA SER A 52 -5.80 -10.74 10.78
C SER A 52 -5.09 -10.71 9.42
N GLN A 53 -5.34 -11.71 8.57
CA GLN A 53 -4.81 -11.74 7.20
C GLN A 53 -5.32 -10.57 6.34
N LEU A 54 -6.58 -10.19 6.50
CA LEU A 54 -7.14 -9.01 5.84
C LEU A 54 -6.40 -7.74 6.25
N CYS A 55 -6.15 -7.54 7.56
CA CYS A 55 -5.43 -6.37 8.07
C CYS A 55 -4.03 -6.26 7.45
N GLU A 56 -3.24 -7.33 7.48
CA GLU A 56 -1.90 -7.37 6.86
C GLU A 56 -1.95 -7.05 5.36
N ARG A 57 -2.97 -7.57 4.67
CA ARG A 57 -3.15 -7.32 3.24
C ARG A 57 -3.56 -5.87 2.97
N MET A 58 -4.34 -5.26 3.84
CA MET A 58 -4.74 -3.86 3.73
C MET A 58 -3.54 -2.92 3.87
N GLU A 59 -2.62 -3.19 4.80
CA GLU A 59 -1.38 -2.42 4.96
C GLU A 59 -0.56 -2.40 3.67
N SER A 60 -0.43 -3.56 3.02
CA SER A 60 0.27 -3.67 1.72
C SER A 60 -0.46 -2.91 0.61
N VAL A 61 -1.79 -3.05 0.53
CA VAL A 61 -2.61 -2.33 -0.47
C VAL A 61 -2.48 -0.82 -0.27
N PHE A 62 -2.55 -0.31 0.95
CA PHE A 62 -2.36 1.12 1.23
C PHE A 62 -0.96 1.60 0.90
N HIS A 63 0.07 0.79 1.15
CA HIS A 63 1.44 1.12 0.80
C HIS A 63 1.66 1.19 -0.73
N ILE A 64 1.03 0.28 -1.50
CA ILE A 64 1.17 0.23 -2.96
C ILE A 64 0.33 1.33 -3.64
N SER A 65 -0.92 1.50 -3.19
CA SER A 65 -1.84 2.53 -3.69
C SER A 65 -1.48 3.94 -3.21
N ASN A 66 -0.58 4.03 -2.23
CA ASN A 66 -0.09 5.29 -1.67
C ASN A 66 -1.19 6.13 -1.02
N CYS A 67 -2.09 5.46 -0.31
CA CYS A 67 -3.22 6.09 0.35
C CYS A 67 -2.82 6.82 1.62
N VAL A 68 -3.21 8.10 1.71
CA VAL A 68 -3.13 8.89 2.95
C VAL A 68 -4.09 8.33 4.00
N ALA A 69 -3.74 8.48 5.27
CA ALA A 69 -4.48 7.91 6.41
C ALA A 69 -5.98 8.24 6.38
N GLU A 70 -6.35 9.42 5.91
CA GLU A 70 -7.75 9.88 5.81
C GLU A 70 -8.62 9.00 4.88
N ASN A 71 -8.02 8.39 3.85
CA ASN A 71 -8.72 7.53 2.90
C ASN A 71 -8.61 6.04 3.26
N GLN A 72 -7.64 5.65 4.09
CA GLN A 72 -7.41 4.26 4.47
C GLN A 72 -8.63 3.66 5.18
N VAL A 73 -9.17 4.36 6.19
CA VAL A 73 -10.34 3.87 6.95
C VAL A 73 -11.56 3.73 6.04
N LYS A 74 -11.82 4.75 5.21
CA LYS A 74 -12.95 4.74 4.26
C LYS A 74 -12.85 3.53 3.32
N PHE A 75 -11.68 3.25 2.76
CA PHE A 75 -11.50 2.15 1.81
C PHE A 75 -11.47 0.77 2.47
N ALA A 76 -10.90 0.67 3.68
CA ALA A 76 -10.95 -0.57 4.45
C ALA A 76 -12.40 -0.99 4.71
N THR A 77 -13.28 -0.06 5.07
CA THR A 77 -14.70 -0.39 5.31
C THR A 77 -15.41 -0.94 4.09
N CYS A 78 -14.99 -0.60 2.86
CA CYS A 78 -15.56 -1.15 1.63
C CYS A 78 -15.25 -2.65 1.41
N THR A 79 -14.30 -3.22 2.16
CA THR A 79 -13.93 -4.64 2.05
C THR A 79 -14.62 -5.52 3.08
N LEU A 80 -15.29 -4.92 4.06
CA LEU A 80 -16.05 -5.60 5.10
C LEU A 80 -17.50 -5.76 4.60
N HIS A 81 -17.94 -6.99 4.36
CA HIS A 81 -19.29 -7.34 3.92
C HIS A 81 -20.14 -7.93 5.05
#